data_AF-A0A7D9CUS1-F1
#
_entry.id   AF-A0A7D9CUS1-F1
#
_cell.length_a   1.000
_cell.length_b   1.000
_cell.length_c   1.000
_cell.angle_alpha   90.00
_cell.angle_beta   90.00
_cell.angle_gamma   90.00
#
_symmetry.space_group_name_H-M   'P 1'
#
loop_
_entity.id
_entity.type
_entity.pdbx_description
1 polymer ?
#
loop_
_entity_poly.entity_id
_entity_poly.type
_entity_poly.pdbx_seq_one_letter_code
_entity_poly.pdbx_strand_id
1 'polypeptide(L)'
;MSFNFNLQSIQQSLQKTTKSLSDSLQQNLNSLPSAEKVTSSLQSNLNNLGKEVSNLKPILQRTRRSLQEKLGSTSDISELPQEYKDLEKQTDALKNFYKKLLQVTRQYEIESYDYPPNLKESLNDYTKILNQKINGLSQATTTTEAEAVLLRPTKDKYPKTFAHQFSRVLDEVKKALLGDGEQTAETKTDSSLTKAVQFASNSEFKLGDERLEQDKLVTSEFNNKIRNVLKTQFSRADRLRRKVETARLNFDTVRAEIKEIKKGDETVEVPDAKSKQLEAAEDELVNATESAVEAMKELIKTEEPVNLITVLTKIQLNYHKSATEELSELAEELGVLNVAGEDDVQETES
;
A
#
# COMPACT_ATOMS: atom_id res chain seq x y z
N MET A 1 47.55 17.24 6.37
CA MET A 1 47.05 16.53 7.57
C MET A 1 45.61 16.14 7.31
N SER A 2 45.36 14.89 6.96
CA SER A 2 44.04 14.35 6.65
C SER A 2 43.39 13.85 7.94
N PHE A 3 42.31 14.49 8.37
CA PHE A 3 41.47 13.99 9.45
C PHE A 3 40.64 12.82 8.93
N ASN A 4 40.99 11.61 9.36
CA ASN A 4 40.27 10.39 9.01
C ASN A 4 39.02 10.29 9.90
N PHE A 5 37.87 10.73 9.39
CA PHE A 5 36.58 10.62 10.07
C PHE A 5 36.16 9.14 10.10
N ASN A 6 36.27 8.50 11.26
CA ASN A 6 35.97 7.08 11.43
C ASN A 6 34.45 6.86 11.54
N LEU A 7 33.78 6.71 10.40
CA LEU A 7 32.35 6.36 10.32
C LEU A 7 32.04 4.99 10.95
N GLN A 8 33.01 4.08 10.99
CA GLN A 8 32.86 2.77 11.63
C GLN A 8 32.75 2.89 13.16
N SER A 9 33.46 3.83 13.80
CA SER A 9 33.34 4.02 15.26
C SER A 9 31.98 4.62 15.64
N ILE A 10 31.42 5.48 14.80
CA ILE A 10 30.06 6.04 14.97
C ILE A 10 29.00 4.97 14.72
N GLN A 11 29.17 4.11 13.71
CA GLN A 11 28.26 2.98 13.48
C GLN A 11 28.33 1.96 14.62
N GLN A 12 29.52 1.66 15.12
CA GLN A 12 29.71 0.75 16.25
C GLN A 12 29.16 1.32 17.56
N SER A 13 29.31 2.63 17.81
CA SER A 13 28.72 3.28 18.98
C SER A 13 27.20 3.35 18.88
N LEU A 14 26.63 3.63 17.71
CA LEU A 14 25.19 3.58 17.46
C LEU A 14 24.62 2.17 17.62
N GLN A 15 25.30 1.14 17.11
CA GLN A 15 24.89 -0.27 17.25
C GLN A 15 24.98 -0.75 18.69
N LYS A 16 26.05 -0.39 19.42
CA LYS A 16 26.18 -0.70 20.85
C LYS A 16 25.11 0.02 21.67
N THR A 17 24.82 1.28 21.34
CA THR A 17 23.80 2.09 22.02
C THR A 17 22.40 1.55 21.76
N THR A 18 22.06 1.22 20.51
CA THR A 18 20.75 0.64 20.16
C THR A 18 20.53 -0.75 20.76
N LYS A 19 21.58 -1.59 20.80
CA LYS A 19 21.53 -2.86 21.55
C LYS A 19 21.33 -2.62 23.04
N SER A 20 22.10 -1.74 23.66
CA SER A 20 21.95 -1.44 25.09
C SER A 20 20.58 -0.86 25.45
N LEU A 21 19.98 -0.06 24.55
CA LEU A 21 18.65 0.51 24.72
C LEU A 21 17.56 -0.56 24.56
N SER A 22 17.70 -1.44 23.57
CA SER A 22 16.82 -2.60 23.35
C SER A 22 16.86 -3.54 24.54
N ASP A 23 18.06 -3.90 25.01
CA ASP A 23 18.27 -4.78 26.15
C ASP A 23 17.73 -4.16 27.44
N SER A 24 17.94 -2.86 27.65
CA SER A 24 17.38 -2.12 28.80
C SER A 24 15.85 -2.04 28.77
N LEU A 25 15.24 -1.92 27.57
CA LEU A 25 13.78 -1.91 27.41
C LEU A 25 13.20 -3.31 27.61
N GLN A 26 13.82 -4.36 27.07
CA GLN A 26 13.40 -5.75 27.24
C GLN A 26 13.54 -6.22 28.70
N GLN A 27 14.60 -5.81 29.38
CA GLN A 27 14.84 -6.16 30.77
C GLN A 27 13.89 -5.44 31.74
N ASN A 28 13.49 -4.19 31.43
CA ASN A 28 12.49 -3.44 32.20
C ASN A 28 11.04 -3.81 31.86
N LEU A 29 10.73 -4.32 30.66
CA LEU A 29 9.39 -4.82 30.31
C LEU A 29 9.03 -6.13 31.03
N ASN A 30 10.04 -6.97 31.33
CA ASN A 30 9.84 -8.26 32.00
C ASN A 30 9.81 -8.17 33.54
N SER A 31 10.07 -6.99 34.12
CA SER A 31 9.96 -6.78 35.55
C SER A 31 9.33 -5.42 35.77
N LEU A 32 7.99 -5.30 35.82
CA LEU A 32 7.28 -4.01 35.95
C LEU A 32 7.94 -3.12 37.03
N PRO A 33 8.76 -2.12 36.67
CA PRO A 33 9.26 -1.15 37.61
C PRO A 33 8.29 0.02 37.56
N SER A 34 8.07 0.68 38.69
CA SER A 34 7.39 1.98 38.71
C SER A 34 8.03 2.93 37.71
N ALA A 35 7.22 3.78 37.05
CA ALA A 35 7.62 4.69 35.98
C ALA A 35 8.88 5.53 36.31
N GLU A 36 9.17 5.78 37.59
CA GLU A 36 10.38 6.44 38.11
C GLU A 36 11.73 5.73 37.79
N LYS A 37 11.76 4.40 37.73
CA LYS A 37 13.00 3.65 37.45
C LYS A 37 13.33 3.64 35.95
N VAL A 38 12.30 3.62 35.10
CA VAL A 38 12.45 3.75 33.65
C VAL A 38 12.86 5.18 33.27
N THR A 39 12.32 6.20 33.96
CA THR A 39 12.72 7.59 33.71
C THR A 39 14.16 7.87 34.14
N SER A 40 14.58 7.42 35.33
CA SER A 40 15.94 7.65 35.83
C SER A 40 17.03 6.99 34.97
N SER A 41 16.78 5.78 34.45
CA SER A 41 17.72 5.05 33.57
C SER A 41 17.81 5.65 32.16
N LEU A 42 16.69 6.13 31.60
CA LEU A 42 16.71 6.89 30.36
C LEU A 42 17.40 8.25 30.53
N GLN A 43 17.19 8.92 31.66
CA GLN A 43 17.78 10.21 31.98
C GLN A 43 19.30 10.13 32.13
N SER A 44 19.83 9.08 32.79
CA SER A 44 21.28 8.82 32.91
C SER A 44 21.95 8.52 31.56
N ASN A 45 21.29 7.72 30.71
CA ASN A 45 21.82 7.37 29.39
C ASN A 45 21.82 8.57 28.43
N LEU A 46 20.79 9.41 28.47
CA LEU A 46 20.72 10.67 27.70
C LEU A 46 21.75 11.71 28.19
N ASN A 47 22.07 11.73 29.49
CA ASN A 47 23.08 12.62 30.07
C ASN A 47 24.49 12.23 29.60
N ASN A 48 24.77 10.94 29.45
CA ASN A 48 26.05 10.46 28.94
C ASN A 48 26.21 10.75 27.44
N LEU A 49 25.15 10.63 26.64
CA LEU A 49 25.18 10.97 25.22
C LEU A 49 25.39 12.49 24.97
N GLY A 50 24.81 13.33 25.84
CA GLY A 50 24.99 14.79 25.78
C GLY A 50 26.39 15.28 26.18
N LYS A 51 27.20 14.44 26.84
CA LYS A 51 28.60 14.74 27.17
C LYS A 51 29.55 14.45 26.01
N GLU A 52 29.22 13.51 25.12
CA GLU A 52 30.06 13.13 23.98
C GLU A 52 29.77 13.92 22.70
N VAL A 53 28.59 14.56 22.57
CA VAL A 53 28.22 15.26 21.33
C VAL A 53 27.50 16.60 21.61
N SER A 54 28.23 17.70 21.53
CA SER A 54 27.71 19.07 21.76
C SER A 54 26.61 19.50 20.78
N ASN A 55 26.64 19.00 19.54
CA ASN A 55 25.68 19.32 18.48
C ASN A 55 24.31 18.62 18.64
N LEU A 56 24.17 17.68 19.57
CA LEU A 56 22.90 16.97 19.84
C LEU A 56 22.15 17.52 21.05
N LYS A 57 22.72 18.47 21.80
CA LYS A 57 22.07 19.12 22.95
C LYS A 57 20.64 19.62 22.66
N PRO A 58 20.36 20.37 21.57
CA PRO A 58 19.01 20.84 21.29
C PRO A 58 18.03 19.70 20.97
N ILE A 59 18.51 18.64 20.30
CA ILE A 59 17.70 17.45 19.98
C ILE A 59 17.38 16.66 21.26
N LEU A 60 18.37 16.49 22.14
CA LEU A 60 18.23 15.78 23.42
C LEU A 60 17.29 16.51 24.39
N GLN A 61 17.37 17.84 24.46
CA GLN A 61 16.46 18.66 25.26
C GLN A 61 15.01 18.52 24.78
N ARG A 62 14.78 18.58 23.46
CA ARG A 62 13.46 18.36 22.85
C ARG A 62 12.92 16.94 23.12
N THR A 63 13.76 15.91 22.97
CA THR A 63 13.37 14.52 23.27
C THR A 63 13.03 14.34 24.76
N ARG A 64 13.81 14.92 25.67
CA ARG A 64 13.53 14.87 27.11
C ARG A 64 12.19 15.50 27.45
N ARG A 65 11.89 16.67 26.88
CA ARG A 65 10.62 17.34 27.11
C ARG A 65 9.44 16.55 26.56
N SER A 66 9.55 15.98 25.36
CA SER A 66 8.51 15.10 24.79
C SER A 66 8.23 13.88 25.67
N LEU A 67 9.26 13.29 26.28
CA LEU A 67 9.10 12.20 27.24
C LEU A 67 8.47 12.68 28.56
N GLN A 68 8.87 13.86 29.04
CA GLN A 68 8.36 14.47 30.27
C GLN A 68 6.86 14.81 30.18
N GLU A 69 6.42 15.25 28.99
CA GLU A 69 5.01 15.53 28.66
C GLU A 69 4.17 14.25 28.53
N LYS A 70 4.67 13.23 27.81
CA LYS A 70 3.97 11.94 27.68
C LYS A 70 3.84 11.17 28.99
N LEU A 71 4.70 11.45 29.96
CA LEU A 71 4.72 10.83 31.28
C LEU A 71 4.05 11.68 32.37
N GLY A 72 3.45 12.83 32.01
CA GLY A 72 2.54 13.58 32.88
C GLY A 72 3.18 14.42 33.98
N SER A 73 4.45 14.82 33.84
CA SER A 73 5.20 15.53 34.90
C SER A 73 5.35 17.05 34.69
N THR A 74 4.67 17.64 33.70
CA THR A 74 4.74 19.09 33.37
C THR A 74 3.36 19.68 33.12
N SER A 75 3.05 20.80 33.79
CA SER A 75 1.76 21.52 33.70
C SER A 75 1.76 22.71 32.72
N ASP A 76 2.92 23.16 32.23
CA ASP A 76 3.05 24.31 31.33
C ASP A 76 3.32 23.85 29.88
N ILE A 77 2.32 23.26 29.25
CA ILE A 77 2.36 22.81 27.85
C ILE A 77 1.66 23.85 26.99
N SER A 78 2.29 24.30 25.91
CA SER A 78 1.61 25.16 24.95
C SER A 78 0.52 24.37 24.23
N GLU A 79 -0.74 24.77 24.41
CA GLU A 79 -1.86 24.14 23.74
C GLU A 79 -2.01 24.67 22.31
N LEU A 80 -2.12 23.74 21.36
CA LEU A 80 -2.49 24.10 20.00
C LEU A 80 -3.97 24.49 19.94
N PRO A 81 -4.36 25.44 19.07
CA PRO A 81 -5.76 25.86 18.90
C PRO A 81 -6.69 24.68 18.61
N GLN A 82 -7.94 24.78 19.08
CA GLN A 82 -8.92 23.71 18.89
C GLN A 82 -9.19 23.43 17.40
N GLU A 83 -9.25 24.46 16.56
CA GLU A 83 -9.39 24.34 15.10
C GLU A 83 -8.26 23.49 14.49
N TYR A 84 -7.02 23.65 14.97
CA TYR A 84 -5.89 22.84 14.51
C TYR A 84 -6.10 21.36 14.84
N LYS A 85 -6.46 21.06 16.09
CA LYS A 85 -6.69 19.67 16.57
C LYS A 85 -7.82 19.00 15.79
N ASP A 86 -8.87 19.75 15.45
CA ASP A 86 -9.99 19.21 14.67
C ASP A 86 -9.61 18.98 13.20
N LEU A 87 -8.80 19.85 12.61
CA LEU A 87 -8.21 19.62 11.28
C LEU A 87 -7.32 18.38 11.25
N GLU A 88 -6.52 18.14 12.29
CA GLU A 88 -5.69 16.93 12.40
C GLU A 88 -6.56 15.67 12.40
N LYS A 89 -7.62 15.64 13.21
CA LYS A 89 -8.55 14.50 13.26
C LYS A 89 -9.21 14.25 11.90
N GLN A 90 -9.67 15.30 11.23
CA GLN A 90 -10.28 15.17 9.90
C GLN A 90 -9.27 14.66 8.87
N THR A 91 -8.05 15.21 8.89
CA THR A 91 -6.96 14.77 8.01
C THR A 91 -6.60 13.30 8.25
N ASP A 92 -6.49 12.87 9.50
CA ASP A 92 -6.18 11.49 9.86
C ASP A 92 -7.31 10.52 9.51
N ALA A 93 -8.57 10.93 9.69
CA ALA A 93 -9.73 10.18 9.25
C ALA A 93 -9.72 10.00 7.72
N LEU A 94 -9.46 11.07 6.96
CA LEU A 94 -9.39 11.03 5.51
C LEU A 94 -8.23 10.16 5.02
N LYS A 95 -7.06 10.26 5.66
CA LYS A 95 -5.91 9.38 5.37
C LYS A 95 -6.25 7.90 5.56
N ASN A 96 -6.97 7.59 6.64
CA ASN A 96 -7.44 6.24 6.92
C ASN A 96 -8.48 5.76 5.90
N PHE A 97 -9.36 6.63 5.43
CA PHE A 97 -10.27 6.35 4.32
C PHE A 97 -9.51 5.89 3.06
N TYR A 98 -8.51 6.68 2.62
CA TYR A 98 -7.69 6.32 1.46
C TYR A 98 -6.95 4.98 1.64
N LYS A 99 -6.38 4.74 2.83
CA LYS A 99 -5.68 3.48 3.13
C LYS A 99 -6.62 2.27 3.10
N LYS A 100 -7.82 2.39 3.69
CA LYS A 100 -8.81 1.31 3.74
C LYS A 100 -9.35 0.98 2.36
N LEU A 101 -9.62 1.98 1.52
CA LEU A 101 -10.00 1.74 0.13
C LEU A 101 -8.90 0.99 -0.62
N LEU A 102 -7.67 1.51 -0.57
CA LEU A 102 -6.54 0.88 -1.26
C LEU A 102 -6.24 -0.54 -0.76
N GLN A 103 -6.49 -0.83 0.52
CA GLN A 103 -6.30 -2.17 1.07
C GLN A 103 -7.14 -3.21 0.32
N VAL A 104 -8.38 -2.87 -0.04
CA VAL A 104 -9.28 -3.77 -0.78
C VAL A 104 -8.98 -3.70 -2.28
N THR A 105 -8.87 -2.50 -2.84
CA THR A 105 -8.76 -2.34 -4.30
C THR A 105 -7.40 -2.74 -4.86
N ARG A 106 -6.38 -2.94 -4.02
CA ARG A 106 -5.12 -3.61 -4.43
C ARG A 106 -5.35 -5.03 -4.94
N GLN A 107 -6.47 -5.66 -4.62
CA GLN A 107 -6.79 -6.98 -5.15
C GLN A 107 -6.83 -6.99 -6.68
N TYR A 108 -7.31 -5.91 -7.31
CA TYR A 108 -7.34 -5.72 -8.77
C TYR A 108 -5.95 -5.73 -9.42
N GLU A 109 -4.85 -5.68 -8.65
CA GLU A 109 -3.49 -5.77 -9.17
C GLU A 109 -3.00 -7.21 -9.29
N ILE A 110 -3.76 -8.15 -8.73
CA ILE A 110 -3.44 -9.58 -8.72
C ILE A 110 -4.34 -10.25 -9.75
N GLU A 111 -3.83 -10.46 -10.96
CA GLU A 111 -4.60 -11.06 -12.08
C GLU A 111 -5.41 -12.30 -11.69
N SER A 112 -4.90 -13.13 -10.78
CA SER A 112 -5.54 -14.38 -10.34
C SER A 112 -6.37 -14.28 -9.06
N TYR A 113 -6.90 -13.11 -8.70
CA TYR A 113 -7.61 -12.92 -7.43
C TYR A 113 -8.94 -13.68 -7.30
N ASP A 114 -9.58 -13.96 -8.43
CA ASP A 114 -10.84 -14.69 -8.57
C ASP A 114 -10.59 -16.18 -8.80
N TYR A 115 -9.33 -16.60 -8.87
CA TYR A 115 -8.96 -17.97 -9.15
C TYR A 115 -9.00 -18.84 -7.88
N PRO A 116 -9.76 -19.96 -7.87
CA PRO A 116 -9.81 -20.88 -6.75
C PRO A 116 -8.43 -21.48 -6.44
N PRO A 117 -7.95 -21.42 -5.18
CA PRO A 117 -6.64 -21.96 -4.82
C PRO A 117 -6.55 -23.51 -4.93
N ASN A 118 -7.69 -24.19 -5.02
CA ASN A 118 -7.77 -25.66 -5.10
C ASN A 118 -7.79 -26.21 -6.53
N LEU A 119 -7.91 -25.35 -7.55
CA LEU A 119 -7.69 -25.77 -8.92
C LEU A 119 -6.19 -26.01 -9.07
N LYS A 120 -5.79 -27.27 -8.97
CA LYS A 120 -4.44 -27.71 -9.34
C LYS A 120 -4.25 -27.31 -10.81
N GLU A 121 -3.63 -26.16 -11.04
CA GLU A 121 -3.22 -25.76 -12.38
C GLU A 121 -2.51 -26.96 -13.04
N SER A 122 -2.77 -27.14 -14.33
CA SER A 122 -2.13 -28.18 -15.13
C SER A 122 -0.62 -28.00 -14.98
N LEU A 123 0.02 -28.87 -14.19
CA LEU A 123 1.49 -28.93 -14.00
C LEU A 123 2.23 -28.98 -15.37
N ASN A 124 1.50 -29.32 -16.42
CA ASN A 124 1.88 -29.27 -17.82
C ASN A 124 2.26 -27.86 -18.33
N ASP A 125 1.69 -26.77 -17.80
CA ASP A 125 2.04 -25.42 -18.27
C ASP A 125 3.24 -24.83 -17.53
N TYR A 126 3.36 -25.11 -16.22
CA TYR A 126 4.59 -24.80 -15.48
C TYR A 126 5.78 -25.56 -16.04
N THR A 127 5.62 -26.84 -16.40
CA THR A 127 6.67 -27.63 -17.05
C THR A 127 6.97 -27.13 -18.45
N LYS A 128 5.98 -26.70 -19.25
CA LYS A 128 6.24 -26.07 -20.56
C LYS A 128 7.01 -24.76 -20.45
N ILE A 129 6.63 -23.86 -19.54
CA ILE A 129 7.34 -22.59 -19.31
C ILE A 129 8.75 -22.85 -18.78
N LEU A 130 8.90 -23.78 -17.83
CA LEU A 130 10.19 -24.18 -17.30
C LEU A 130 11.06 -24.80 -18.40
N ASN A 131 10.51 -25.67 -19.26
CA ASN A 131 11.21 -26.25 -20.39
C ASN A 131 11.58 -25.19 -21.44
N GLN A 132 10.72 -24.20 -21.71
CA GLN A 132 11.03 -23.09 -22.61
C GLN A 132 12.17 -22.21 -22.06
N LYS A 133 12.16 -21.92 -20.75
CA LYS A 133 13.23 -21.15 -20.11
C LYS A 133 14.53 -21.94 -19.98
N ILE A 134 14.47 -23.23 -19.64
CA ILE A 134 15.63 -24.13 -19.60
C ILE A 134 16.22 -24.30 -21.00
N ASN A 135 15.38 -24.51 -22.02
CA ASN A 135 15.85 -24.58 -23.41
C ASN A 135 16.44 -23.25 -23.86
N GLY A 136 15.82 -22.11 -23.52
CA GLY A 136 16.38 -20.79 -23.79
C GLY A 136 17.72 -20.54 -23.07
N LEU A 137 17.85 -20.98 -21.81
CA LEU A 137 19.08 -20.88 -21.03
C LEU A 137 20.17 -21.80 -21.57
N SER A 138 19.81 -22.99 -22.08
CA SER A 138 20.74 -23.93 -22.70
C SER A 138 21.30 -23.43 -24.04
N GLN A 139 20.62 -22.46 -24.67
CA GLN A 139 21.07 -21.79 -25.89
C GLN A 139 21.78 -20.45 -25.64
N ALA A 140 21.75 -19.93 -24.42
CA ALA A 140 22.45 -18.70 -24.06
C ALA A 140 23.95 -18.99 -23.85
N THR A 141 24.81 -18.28 -24.58
CA THR A 141 26.28 -18.45 -24.50
C THR A 141 26.94 -17.38 -23.64
N THR A 142 26.19 -16.34 -23.26
CA THR A 142 26.67 -15.22 -22.42
C THR A 142 25.70 -14.91 -21.29
N THR A 143 26.20 -14.28 -20.22
CA THR A 143 25.39 -13.85 -19.06
C THR A 143 24.30 -12.85 -19.44
N THR A 144 24.57 -11.96 -20.39
CA THR A 144 23.59 -11.00 -20.91
C THR A 144 22.47 -11.70 -21.70
N GLU A 145 22.78 -12.75 -22.46
CA GLU A 145 21.78 -13.57 -23.14
C GLU A 145 20.93 -14.38 -22.15
N ALA A 146 21.54 -14.92 -21.08
CA ALA A 146 20.82 -15.62 -20.03
C ALA A 146 19.85 -14.68 -19.28
N GLU A 147 20.27 -13.45 -18.95
CA GLU A 147 19.39 -12.42 -18.38
C GLU A 147 18.26 -12.05 -19.35
N ALA A 148 18.56 -11.89 -20.64
CA ALA A 148 17.55 -11.62 -21.66
C ALA A 148 16.53 -12.77 -21.83
N VAL A 149 16.94 -14.04 -21.68
CA VAL A 149 16.06 -15.20 -21.69
C VAL A 149 15.17 -15.25 -20.44
N LEU A 150 15.73 -14.91 -19.26
CA LEU A 150 14.98 -14.88 -18.01
C LEU A 150 13.94 -13.75 -17.97
N LEU A 151 14.29 -12.59 -18.54
CA LEU A 151 13.46 -11.39 -18.63
C LEU A 151 12.53 -11.38 -19.85
N ARG A 152 12.68 -12.33 -20.78
CA ARG A 152 11.84 -12.42 -21.97
C ARG A 152 10.38 -12.62 -21.54
N PRO A 153 9.46 -11.71 -21.92
CA PRO A 153 8.04 -11.95 -21.71
C PRO A 153 7.64 -13.19 -22.50
N THR A 154 7.06 -14.19 -21.82
CA THR A 154 6.50 -15.36 -22.50
C THR A 154 5.30 -14.88 -23.32
N LYS A 155 5.38 -15.01 -24.65
CA LYS A 155 4.34 -14.53 -25.58
C LYS A 155 2.96 -15.19 -25.35
N ASP A 156 2.93 -16.38 -24.76
CA ASP A 156 1.70 -17.15 -24.54
C ASP A 156 1.38 -17.29 -23.05
N LYS A 157 1.33 -16.17 -22.33
CA LYS A 157 0.78 -16.22 -20.98
C LYS A 157 -0.74 -16.12 -21.12
N TYR A 158 -1.40 -17.28 -21.21
CA TYR A 158 -2.85 -17.34 -21.10
C TYR A 158 -3.26 -16.65 -19.80
N PRO A 159 -4.20 -15.68 -19.83
CA PRO A 159 -4.47 -14.90 -18.65
C PRO A 159 -5.04 -15.76 -17.52
N LYS A 160 -4.65 -15.42 -16.29
CA LYS A 160 -4.93 -16.19 -15.07
C LYS A 160 -6.20 -15.70 -14.39
N THR A 161 -7.25 -15.41 -15.13
CA THR A 161 -8.58 -15.13 -14.54
C THR A 161 -9.41 -16.40 -14.51
N PHE A 162 -10.45 -16.43 -13.68
CA PHE A 162 -11.35 -17.58 -13.65
C PHE A 162 -12.05 -17.81 -15.00
N ALA A 163 -12.57 -16.75 -15.62
CA ALA A 163 -13.29 -16.82 -16.89
C ALA A 163 -12.41 -17.36 -18.04
N HIS A 164 -11.17 -16.89 -18.14
CA HIS A 164 -10.19 -17.46 -19.06
C HIS A 164 -9.98 -18.94 -18.78
N GLN A 165 -9.71 -19.34 -17.53
CA GLN A 165 -9.51 -20.77 -17.26
C GLN A 165 -10.76 -21.60 -17.62
N PHE A 166 -11.95 -21.08 -17.39
CA PHE A 166 -13.18 -21.77 -17.72
C PHE A 166 -13.35 -21.93 -19.24
N SER A 167 -13.10 -20.87 -20.01
CA SER A 167 -13.00 -20.91 -21.48
C SER A 167 -12.05 -22.03 -21.95
N ARG A 168 -10.83 -22.07 -21.40
CA ARG A 168 -9.87 -23.11 -21.74
C ARG A 168 -10.38 -24.52 -21.46
N VAL A 169 -11.02 -24.75 -20.32
CA VAL A 169 -11.58 -26.07 -19.97
C VAL A 169 -12.68 -26.44 -20.96
N LEU A 170 -13.53 -25.49 -21.36
CA LEU A 170 -14.56 -25.71 -22.39
C LEU A 170 -13.93 -26.09 -23.74
N ASP A 171 -12.84 -25.44 -24.15
CA ASP A 171 -12.09 -25.84 -25.35
C ASP A 171 -11.50 -27.26 -25.26
N GLU A 172 -10.97 -27.65 -24.09
CA GLU A 172 -10.47 -29.00 -23.83
C GLU A 172 -11.60 -30.04 -23.91
N VAL A 173 -12.76 -29.73 -23.32
CA VAL A 173 -13.98 -30.56 -23.41
C VAL A 173 -14.44 -30.71 -24.86
N LYS A 174 -14.48 -29.61 -25.63
CA LYS A 174 -14.85 -29.64 -27.05
C LYS A 174 -13.94 -30.58 -27.85
N LYS A 175 -12.62 -30.51 -27.63
CA LYS A 175 -11.65 -31.41 -28.28
C LYS A 175 -11.90 -32.88 -27.92
N ALA A 176 -12.16 -33.15 -26.63
CA ALA A 176 -12.48 -34.51 -26.18
C ALA A 176 -13.78 -35.05 -26.81
N LEU A 177 -14.80 -34.21 -26.98
CA LEU A 177 -16.07 -34.56 -27.65
C LEU A 177 -15.89 -34.86 -29.14
N LEU A 178 -14.94 -34.22 -29.81
CA LEU A 178 -14.66 -34.40 -31.24
C LEU A 178 -13.78 -35.63 -31.55
N GLY A 179 -13.06 -36.16 -30.54
CA GLY A 179 -12.12 -37.28 -30.69
C GLY A 179 -10.84 -36.95 -31.47
N ASP A 180 -9.80 -37.78 -31.31
CA ASP A 180 -8.50 -37.66 -32.03
C ASP A 180 -8.52 -38.27 -33.45
N GLY A 181 -9.68 -38.70 -33.94
CA GLY A 181 -9.81 -39.39 -35.23
C GLY A 181 -9.81 -38.45 -36.43
N GLU A 182 -9.14 -38.83 -37.53
CA GLU A 182 -9.28 -38.17 -38.84
C GLU A 182 -10.75 -38.13 -39.24
N GLN A 183 -11.38 -36.96 -39.11
CA GLN A 183 -12.76 -36.76 -39.53
C GLN A 183 -12.83 -36.84 -41.06
N THR A 184 -13.33 -37.96 -41.57
CA THR A 184 -13.82 -38.03 -42.96
C THR A 184 -15.06 -37.15 -43.09
N ALA A 185 -15.26 -36.56 -44.27
CA ALA A 185 -16.31 -35.57 -44.54
C ALA A 185 -17.75 -36.04 -44.23
N GLU A 186 -17.97 -37.35 -44.07
CA GLU A 186 -19.27 -37.99 -43.83
C GLU A 186 -19.64 -38.14 -42.35
N THR A 187 -18.73 -37.86 -41.41
CA THR A 187 -18.95 -38.01 -39.95
C THR A 187 -18.85 -36.68 -39.19
N LYS A 188 -18.96 -35.54 -39.88
CA LYS A 188 -19.01 -34.21 -39.26
C LYS A 188 -20.40 -33.92 -38.72
N THR A 189 -20.73 -34.50 -37.57
CA THR A 189 -21.85 -34.00 -36.77
C THR A 189 -21.28 -33.13 -35.65
N ASP A 190 -21.10 -31.83 -35.93
CA ASP A 190 -20.99 -30.82 -34.87
C ASP A 190 -22.28 -30.88 -34.05
N SER A 191 -22.28 -31.69 -32.99
CA SER A 191 -23.43 -31.84 -32.10
C SER A 191 -23.82 -30.49 -31.53
N SER A 192 -25.11 -30.31 -31.17
CA SER A 192 -25.58 -29.12 -30.46
C SER A 192 -24.74 -28.85 -29.21
N LEU A 193 -24.27 -29.91 -28.52
CA LEU A 193 -23.37 -29.80 -27.38
C LEU A 193 -21.99 -29.24 -27.76
N THR A 194 -21.36 -29.70 -28.83
CA THR A 194 -20.06 -29.19 -29.29
C THR A 194 -20.13 -27.70 -29.62
N LYS A 195 -21.22 -27.26 -30.26
CA LYS A 195 -21.47 -25.84 -30.56
C LYS A 195 -21.73 -25.03 -29.29
N ALA A 196 -22.56 -25.54 -28.37
CA ALA A 196 -22.83 -24.88 -27.09
C ALA A 196 -21.55 -24.65 -26.27
N VAL A 197 -20.69 -25.66 -26.19
CA VAL A 197 -19.40 -25.57 -25.50
C VAL A 197 -18.48 -24.56 -26.20
N GLN A 198 -18.51 -24.49 -27.54
CA GLN A 198 -17.73 -23.49 -28.29
C GLN A 198 -18.21 -22.05 -28.04
N PHE A 199 -19.52 -21.80 -28.06
CA PHE A 199 -20.08 -20.48 -27.76
C PHE A 199 -19.73 -20.05 -26.34
N ALA A 200 -19.96 -20.93 -25.36
CA ALA A 200 -19.60 -20.66 -23.97
C ALA A 200 -18.10 -20.40 -23.80
N SER A 201 -17.24 -21.16 -24.47
CA SER A 201 -15.79 -20.96 -24.44
C SER A 201 -15.39 -19.55 -24.93
N ASN A 202 -15.97 -19.11 -26.04
CA ASN A 202 -15.66 -17.80 -26.62
C ASN A 202 -16.16 -16.65 -25.72
N SER A 203 -17.37 -16.76 -25.20
CA SER A 203 -17.95 -15.73 -24.33
C SER A 203 -17.21 -15.61 -23.00
N GLU A 204 -16.81 -16.72 -22.39
CA GLU A 204 -15.99 -16.70 -21.17
C GLU A 204 -14.59 -16.10 -21.40
N PHE A 205 -14.00 -16.32 -22.58
CA PHE A 205 -12.74 -15.67 -22.94
C PHE A 205 -12.89 -14.15 -22.98
N LYS A 206 -13.88 -13.64 -23.72
CA LYS A 206 -14.16 -12.20 -23.84
C LYS A 206 -14.55 -11.59 -22.48
N LEU A 207 -15.33 -12.28 -21.67
CA LEU A 207 -15.67 -11.85 -20.31
C LEU A 207 -14.42 -11.71 -19.44
N GLY A 208 -13.46 -12.62 -19.62
CA GLY A 208 -12.14 -12.54 -19.04
C GLY A 208 -11.37 -11.29 -19.48
N ASP A 209 -11.35 -10.97 -20.78
CA ASP A 209 -10.68 -9.78 -21.32
C ASP A 209 -11.30 -8.48 -20.77
N GLU A 210 -12.62 -8.38 -20.73
CA GLU A 210 -13.34 -7.23 -20.14
C GLU A 210 -12.98 -7.04 -18.65
N ARG A 211 -12.81 -8.15 -17.92
CA ARG A 211 -12.35 -8.11 -16.52
C ARG A 211 -10.92 -7.58 -16.44
N LEU A 212 -10.01 -8.05 -17.30
CA LEU A 212 -8.63 -7.54 -17.31
C LEU A 212 -8.56 -6.03 -17.60
N GLU A 213 -9.41 -5.52 -18.48
CA GLU A 213 -9.50 -4.07 -18.73
C GLU A 213 -10.05 -3.33 -17.50
N GLN A 214 -11.06 -3.89 -16.81
CA GLN A 214 -11.54 -3.35 -15.53
C GLN A 214 -10.40 -3.24 -14.51
N ASP A 215 -9.67 -4.34 -14.29
CA ASP A 215 -8.54 -4.39 -13.34
C ASP A 215 -7.47 -3.36 -13.66
N LYS A 216 -7.11 -3.24 -14.94
CA LYS A 216 -6.13 -2.28 -15.44
C LYS A 216 -6.58 -0.86 -15.18
N LEU A 217 -7.84 -0.52 -15.48
CA LEU A 217 -8.41 0.80 -15.23
C LEU A 217 -8.49 1.11 -13.74
N VAL A 218 -8.93 0.18 -12.89
CA VAL A 218 -8.92 0.37 -11.43
C VAL A 218 -7.49 0.62 -10.94
N THR A 219 -6.53 -0.13 -11.45
CA THR A 219 -5.13 0.03 -11.06
C THR A 219 -4.56 1.39 -11.47
N SER A 220 -4.75 1.80 -12.74
CA SER A 220 -4.18 3.04 -13.29
C SER A 220 -4.93 4.30 -12.83
N GLU A 221 -6.25 4.27 -12.83
CA GLU A 221 -7.08 5.46 -12.61
C GLU A 221 -7.54 5.64 -11.17
N PHE A 222 -7.52 4.59 -10.35
CA PHE A 222 -7.95 4.65 -8.95
C PHE A 222 -6.79 4.37 -7.98
N ASN A 223 -6.20 3.18 -8.01
CA ASN A 223 -5.16 2.79 -7.03
C ASN A 223 -3.93 3.70 -7.11
N ASN A 224 -3.46 3.99 -8.31
CA ASN A 224 -2.29 4.87 -8.50
C ASN A 224 -2.55 6.31 -8.06
N LYS A 225 -3.76 6.84 -8.27
CA LYS A 225 -4.14 8.16 -7.78
C LYS A 225 -4.17 8.19 -6.25
N ILE A 226 -4.77 7.19 -5.60
CA ILE A 226 -4.75 7.07 -4.14
C ILE A 226 -3.32 7.01 -3.60
N ARG A 227 -2.44 6.17 -4.20
CA ARG A 227 -1.02 6.12 -3.80
C ARG A 227 -0.34 7.46 -3.95
N ASN A 228 -0.61 8.19 -5.04
CA ASN A 228 -0.03 9.49 -5.28
C ASN A 228 -0.45 10.50 -4.20
N VAL A 229 -1.75 10.59 -3.89
CA VAL A 229 -2.28 11.47 -2.84
C VAL A 229 -1.65 11.14 -1.48
N LEU A 230 -1.58 9.85 -1.12
CA LEU A 230 -0.93 9.38 0.11
C LEU A 230 0.57 9.75 0.16
N LYS A 231 1.30 9.55 -0.94
CA LYS A 231 2.75 9.78 -0.99
C LYS A 231 3.11 11.27 -1.04
N THR A 232 2.29 12.10 -1.66
CA THR A 232 2.60 13.52 -1.89
C THR A 232 1.93 14.41 -0.85
N GLN A 233 0.60 14.56 -0.93
CA GLN A 233 -0.17 15.52 -0.15
C GLN A 233 -0.19 15.14 1.34
N PHE A 234 -0.49 13.87 1.67
CA PHE A 234 -0.47 13.43 3.07
C PHE A 234 0.93 13.43 3.68
N SER A 235 1.97 13.00 2.94
CA SER A 235 3.35 13.10 3.43
C SER A 235 3.79 14.56 3.67
N ARG A 236 3.33 15.50 2.82
CA ARG A 236 3.55 16.94 3.02
C ARG A 236 2.89 17.42 4.32
N ALA A 237 1.62 17.10 4.53
CA ALA A 237 0.90 17.46 5.75
C ALA A 237 1.53 16.83 7.01
N ASP A 238 1.90 15.54 6.97
CA ASP A 238 2.62 14.87 8.07
C ASP A 238 3.93 15.60 8.42
N ARG A 239 4.70 16.01 7.41
CA ARG A 239 5.96 16.74 7.62
C ARG A 239 5.72 18.10 8.27
N LEU A 240 4.68 18.82 7.85
CA LEU A 240 4.33 20.12 8.41
C LEU A 240 3.82 19.99 9.85
N ARG A 241 2.99 18.99 10.16
CA ARG A 241 2.56 18.67 11.53
C ARG A 241 3.74 18.33 12.45
N ARG A 242 4.72 17.56 11.96
CA ARG A 242 5.98 17.32 12.70
C ARG A 242 6.78 18.61 12.93
N LYS A 243 6.75 19.56 11.99
CA LYS A 243 7.38 20.88 12.14
C LYS A 243 6.69 21.68 13.24
N VAL A 244 5.34 21.69 13.28
CA VAL A 244 4.56 22.32 14.36
C VAL A 244 4.96 21.75 15.71
N GLU A 245 4.99 20.42 15.85
CA GLU A 245 5.37 19.78 17.10
C GLU A 245 6.81 20.15 17.51
N THR A 246 7.73 20.20 16.56
CA THR A 246 9.11 20.59 16.82
C THR A 246 9.22 22.06 17.27
N ALA A 247 8.49 22.96 16.61
CA ALA A 247 8.45 24.37 16.95
C ALA A 247 7.81 24.60 18.33
N ARG A 248 6.74 23.87 18.64
CA ARG A 248 6.04 23.90 19.93
C ARG A 248 7.00 23.51 21.05
N LEU A 249 7.68 22.37 20.91
CA LEU A 249 8.68 21.90 21.87
C LEU A 249 9.83 22.89 22.05
N ASN A 250 10.23 23.59 20.98
CA ASN A 250 11.28 24.60 21.01
C ASN A 250 10.85 25.83 21.82
N PHE A 251 9.69 26.41 21.48
CA PHE A 251 9.08 27.53 22.20
C PHE A 251 8.91 27.21 23.68
N ASP A 252 8.33 26.05 23.97
CA ASP A 252 8.13 25.54 25.32
C ASP A 252 9.47 25.43 26.07
N THR A 253 10.52 24.92 25.43
CA THR A 253 11.88 24.82 26.00
C THR A 253 12.44 26.19 26.39
N VAL A 254 12.40 27.16 25.48
CA VAL A 254 12.91 28.51 25.74
C VAL A 254 12.10 29.19 26.87
N ARG A 255 10.77 29.01 26.88
CA ARG A 255 9.90 29.54 27.93
C ARG A 255 10.25 28.98 29.31
N ALA A 256 10.55 27.67 29.40
CA ALA A 256 10.97 27.06 30.65
C ALA A 256 12.35 27.56 31.10
N GLU A 257 13.32 27.72 30.19
CA GLU A 257 14.63 28.28 30.52
C GLU A 257 14.51 29.72 31.06
N ILE A 258 13.62 30.54 30.49
CA ILE A 258 13.34 31.89 31.00
C ILE A 258 12.71 31.84 32.40
N LYS A 259 11.78 30.91 32.63
CA LYS A 259 11.17 30.72 33.96
C LYS A 259 12.22 30.34 35.02
N GLU A 260 13.16 29.47 34.66
CA GLU A 260 14.29 29.09 35.52
C GLU A 260 15.23 30.27 35.81
N ILE A 261 15.49 31.14 34.83
CA ILE A 261 16.28 32.37 35.05
C ILE A 261 15.58 33.29 36.06
N LYS A 262 14.26 33.45 35.92
CA LYS A 262 13.46 34.29 36.81
C LYS A 262 13.33 33.72 38.22
N LYS A 263 13.43 32.40 38.41
CA LYS A 263 13.20 31.70 39.69
C LYS A 263 11.90 32.10 40.42
N GLY A 264 10.90 32.56 39.68
CA GLY A 264 9.63 33.07 40.22
C GLY A 264 9.63 34.55 40.63
N ASP A 265 10.74 35.27 40.44
CA ASP A 265 10.82 36.71 40.62
C ASP A 265 10.72 37.44 39.27
N GLU A 266 9.63 38.18 39.07
CA GLU A 266 9.34 38.90 37.82
C GLU A 266 10.20 40.15 37.63
N THR A 267 10.91 40.59 38.68
CA THR A 267 11.80 41.75 38.63
C THR A 267 13.19 41.42 38.08
N VAL A 268 13.52 40.12 37.96
CA VAL A 268 14.78 39.65 37.36
C VAL A 268 14.78 39.91 35.86
N GLU A 269 15.74 40.72 35.40
CA GLU A 269 15.94 40.99 33.97
C GLU A 269 16.33 39.71 33.22
N VAL A 270 15.55 39.40 32.18
CA VAL A 270 15.86 38.31 31.26
C VAL A 270 16.94 38.78 30.29
N PRO A 271 18.03 38.02 30.09
CA PRO A 271 19.04 38.39 29.11
C PRO A 271 18.43 38.61 27.72
N ASP A 272 18.80 39.71 27.05
CA ASP A 272 18.29 40.06 25.71
C ASP A 272 18.36 38.91 24.71
N ALA A 273 19.42 38.10 24.78
CA ALA A 273 19.61 36.94 23.92
C ALA A 273 18.51 35.87 24.12
N LYS A 274 17.99 35.72 25.34
CA LYS A 274 16.90 34.77 25.66
C LYS A 274 15.54 35.32 25.26
N SER A 275 15.31 36.63 25.45
CA SER A 275 14.10 37.29 24.95
C SER A 275 13.99 37.18 23.43
N LYS A 276 15.06 37.45 22.69
CA LYS A 276 15.11 37.26 21.23
C LYS A 276 14.92 35.80 20.81
N GLN A 277 15.44 34.84 21.57
CA GLN A 277 15.21 33.41 21.31
C GLN A 277 13.74 33.02 21.50
N LEU A 278 13.05 33.62 22.46
CA LEU A 278 11.63 33.38 22.71
C LEU A 278 10.79 33.91 21.54
N GLU A 279 11.03 35.16 21.14
CA GLU A 279 10.37 35.79 19.98
C GLU A 279 10.57 34.95 18.71
N ALA A 280 11.81 34.55 18.41
CA ALA A 280 12.10 33.73 17.24
C ALA A 280 11.42 32.34 17.28
N ALA A 281 11.30 31.74 18.47
CA ALA A 281 10.62 30.45 18.62
C ALA A 281 9.09 30.57 18.51
N GLU A 282 8.52 31.70 18.95
CA GLU A 282 7.11 32.03 18.78
C GLU A 282 6.78 32.24 17.30
N ASP A 283 7.57 33.05 16.60
CA ASP A 283 7.43 33.24 15.15
C ASP A 283 7.53 31.92 14.39
N GLU A 284 8.47 31.04 14.75
CA GLU A 284 8.59 29.72 14.14
C GLU A 284 7.34 28.86 14.37
N LEU A 285 6.78 28.89 15.58
CA LEU A 285 5.57 28.15 15.93
C LEU A 285 4.35 28.66 15.17
N VAL A 286 4.16 29.98 15.08
CA VAL A 286 3.07 30.60 14.31
C VAL A 286 3.18 30.20 12.84
N ASN A 287 4.33 30.43 12.22
CA ASN A 287 4.58 30.10 10.81
C ASN A 287 4.40 28.60 10.50
N ALA A 288 4.89 27.72 11.39
CA ALA A 288 4.72 26.28 11.24
C ALA A 288 3.24 25.88 11.32
N THR A 289 2.49 26.50 12.24
CA THR A 289 1.07 26.22 12.45
C THR A 289 0.25 26.66 11.24
N GLU A 290 0.47 27.88 10.74
CA GLU A 290 -0.21 28.40 9.55
C GLU A 290 0.02 27.49 8.32
N SER A 291 1.29 27.13 8.06
CA SER A 291 1.64 26.25 6.94
C SER A 291 0.96 24.87 7.04
N ALA A 292 0.90 24.31 8.26
CA ALA A 292 0.25 23.03 8.49
C ALA A 292 -1.27 23.12 8.33
N VAL A 293 -1.89 24.20 8.82
CA VAL A 293 -3.33 24.46 8.66
C VAL A 293 -3.69 24.57 7.19
N GLU A 294 -2.93 25.33 6.40
CA GLU A 294 -3.15 25.49 4.97
C GLU A 294 -3.10 24.13 4.24
N ALA A 295 -2.06 23.33 4.50
CA ALA A 295 -1.93 22.01 3.89
C ALA A 295 -3.03 21.02 4.30
N MET A 296 -3.51 21.08 5.55
CA MET A 296 -4.64 20.27 6.01
C MET A 296 -5.96 20.72 5.39
N LYS A 297 -6.20 22.04 5.28
CA LYS A 297 -7.39 22.61 4.63
C LYS A 297 -7.46 22.26 3.14
N GLU A 298 -6.32 22.18 2.47
CA GLU A 298 -6.24 21.71 1.08
C GLU A 298 -6.65 20.24 0.95
N LEU A 299 -6.22 19.38 1.88
CA LEU A 299 -6.50 17.94 1.88
C LEU A 299 -7.97 17.60 2.15
N ILE A 300 -8.62 18.28 3.09
CA ILE A 300 -9.98 17.92 3.54
C ILE A 300 -11.08 18.32 2.55
N LYS A 301 -10.73 18.95 1.41
CA LYS A 301 -11.68 19.23 0.33
C LYS A 301 -12.25 17.91 -0.20
N THR A 302 -13.58 17.82 -0.25
CA THR A 302 -14.29 16.57 -0.55
C THR A 302 -14.32 16.21 -2.03
N GLU A 303 -13.92 17.11 -2.93
CA GLU A 303 -13.98 16.93 -4.39
C GLU A 303 -13.19 15.70 -4.86
N GLU A 304 -11.93 15.58 -4.44
CA GLU A 304 -11.05 14.49 -4.89
C GLU A 304 -11.52 13.10 -4.42
N PRO A 305 -11.86 12.89 -3.13
CA PRO A 305 -12.45 11.62 -2.69
C PRO A 305 -13.71 11.22 -3.46
N VAL A 306 -14.63 12.18 -3.71
CA VAL A 306 -15.88 11.93 -4.44
C VAL A 306 -15.61 11.58 -5.89
N ASN A 307 -14.67 12.28 -6.53
CA ASN A 307 -14.26 12.01 -7.90
C ASN A 307 -13.64 10.61 -8.03
N LEU A 308 -12.81 10.19 -7.08
CA LEU A 308 -12.23 8.84 -7.07
C LEU A 308 -13.28 7.75 -6.92
N ILE A 309 -14.23 7.90 -5.98
CA ILE A 309 -15.36 6.96 -5.86
C ILE A 309 -16.14 6.90 -7.18
N THR A 310 -16.41 8.06 -7.79
CA THR A 310 -17.12 8.15 -9.07
C THR A 310 -16.38 7.41 -10.18
N VAL A 311 -15.06 7.56 -10.26
CA VAL A 311 -14.22 6.83 -11.23
C VAL A 311 -14.31 5.33 -11.03
N LEU A 312 -14.17 4.84 -9.79
CA LEU A 312 -14.30 3.42 -9.48
C LEU A 312 -15.68 2.88 -9.89
N THR A 313 -16.75 3.58 -9.51
CA THR A 313 -18.13 3.19 -9.87
C THR A 313 -18.34 3.15 -11.38
N LYS A 314 -17.80 4.11 -12.13
CA LYS A 314 -17.90 4.13 -13.60
C LYS A 314 -17.16 2.97 -14.25
N ILE A 315 -15.95 2.64 -13.77
CA ILE A 315 -15.17 1.49 -14.25
C ILE A 315 -15.95 0.18 -13.99
N GLN A 316 -16.50 0.02 -12.79
CA GLN A 316 -17.32 -1.13 -12.43
C GLN A 316 -18.60 -1.24 -13.26
N LEU A 317 -19.30 -0.12 -13.45
CA LEU A 317 -20.49 -0.06 -14.28
C LEU A 317 -20.20 -0.46 -15.74
N ASN A 318 -19.08 0.00 -16.29
CA ASN A 318 -18.69 -0.34 -17.66
C ASN A 318 -18.51 -1.86 -17.82
N TYR A 319 -17.72 -2.47 -16.94
CA TYR A 319 -17.52 -3.92 -16.93
C TYR A 319 -18.84 -4.70 -16.84
N HIS A 320 -19.72 -4.33 -15.91
CA HIS A 320 -20.99 -5.03 -15.75
C HIS A 320 -21.94 -4.87 -16.95
N LYS A 321 -21.85 -3.75 -17.69
CA LYS A 321 -22.57 -3.57 -18.95
C LYS A 321 -22.01 -4.49 -20.04
N SER A 322 -20.69 -4.50 -20.25
CA SER A 322 -20.03 -5.41 -21.21
C SER A 322 -20.37 -6.87 -20.91
N ALA A 323 -20.31 -7.26 -19.63
CA ALA A 323 -20.65 -8.62 -19.19
C ALA A 323 -22.12 -8.97 -19.46
N THR A 324 -23.04 -8.02 -19.29
CA THR A 324 -24.46 -8.23 -19.59
C THR A 324 -24.68 -8.44 -21.07
N GLU A 325 -24.02 -7.65 -21.92
CA GLU A 325 -24.10 -7.77 -23.37
C GLU A 325 -23.60 -9.14 -23.84
N GLU A 326 -22.39 -9.54 -23.41
CA GLU A 326 -21.79 -10.82 -23.81
C GLU A 326 -22.61 -12.03 -23.33
N LEU A 327 -23.11 -12.02 -22.08
CA LEU A 327 -23.93 -13.12 -21.56
C LEU A 327 -25.32 -13.17 -22.19
N SER A 328 -25.87 -12.03 -22.63
CA SER A 328 -27.14 -11.99 -23.35
C SER A 328 -26.99 -12.58 -24.75
N GLU A 329 -25.92 -12.22 -25.47
CA GLU A 329 -25.57 -12.81 -26.77
C GLU A 329 -25.40 -14.33 -26.65
N LEU A 330 -24.63 -14.81 -25.67
CA LEU A 330 -24.47 -16.25 -25.40
C LEU A 330 -25.81 -16.94 -25.14
N ALA A 331 -26.69 -16.35 -24.32
CA ALA A 331 -27.99 -16.93 -24.01
C ALA A 331 -28.88 -17.08 -25.26
N GLU A 332 -28.84 -16.10 -26.16
CA GLU A 332 -29.52 -16.15 -27.46
C GLU A 332 -28.92 -17.24 -28.36
N GLU A 333 -27.59 -17.30 -28.50
CA GLU A 333 -26.90 -18.31 -29.29
C GLU A 333 -27.22 -19.74 -28.81
N LEU A 334 -27.23 -19.95 -27.50
CA LEU A 334 -27.60 -21.23 -26.90
C LEU A 334 -29.08 -21.56 -27.09
N GLY A 335 -29.97 -20.56 -27.04
CA GLY A 335 -31.41 -20.74 -27.25
C GLY A 335 -31.78 -21.17 -28.68
N VAL A 336 -30.95 -20.85 -29.67
CA VAL A 336 -31.13 -21.27 -31.08
C VAL A 336 -30.70 -22.73 -31.29
N LEU A 337 -29.86 -23.28 -30.42
CA LEU A 337 -29.45 -24.68 -30.52
C LEU A 337 -30.62 -25.60 -30.16
N ASN A 338 -31.25 -26.20 -31.18
CA ASN A 338 -32.24 -27.24 -30.97
C ASN A 338 -31.60 -28.41 -30.18
N VAL A 339 -32.15 -28.68 -28.99
CA VAL A 339 -31.95 -29.93 -28.23
C VAL A 339 -32.85 -31.05 -28.78
N ALA A 340 -33.52 -30.82 -29.92
CA ALA A 340 -34.35 -31.81 -30.59
C ALA A 340 -33.47 -32.93 -31.16
N GLY A 341 -33.31 -33.99 -30.37
CA GLY A 341 -32.56 -35.19 -30.76
C GLY A 341 -32.55 -36.33 -29.76
N GLU A 342 -33.23 -36.24 -28.60
CA GLU A 342 -33.34 -37.37 -27.66
C GLU A 342 -34.72 -38.06 -27.66
N ASP A 343 -35.75 -37.46 -28.27
CA ASP A 343 -37.13 -38.00 -28.22
C ASP A 343 -37.54 -38.89 -29.43
N ASP A 344 -36.72 -39.01 -30.49
CA ASP A 344 -37.10 -39.76 -31.71
C ASP A 344 -36.61 -41.23 -31.75
N VAL A 345 -36.13 -41.80 -30.65
CA VAL A 345 -35.60 -43.20 -30.61
C VAL A 345 -36.57 -44.22 -29.98
N GLN A 346 -37.83 -43.86 -29.68
CA GLN A 346 -38.78 -44.80 -29.04
C GLN A 346 -40.10 -45.08 -29.78
N GLU A 347 -40.22 -44.82 -31.09
CA GLU A 347 -41.43 -45.22 -31.85
C GLU A 347 -41.18 -46.04 -33.12
N THR A 348 -40.13 -46.85 -33.15
CA THR A 348 -40.01 -47.92 -34.15
C THR A 348 -39.63 -49.26 -33.53
N GLU A 349 -40.49 -49.79 -32.65
CA GLU A 349 -40.59 -51.23 -32.40
C GLU A 349 -41.83 -51.50 -31.50
N SER A 350 -42.98 -51.78 -32.13
CA SER A 350 -44.08 -52.64 -31.64
C SER A 350 -45.19 -52.74 -32.67
#